data_AF-K7P5H1-F1
#
_entry.id   AF-K7P5H1-F1
#
_cell.length_a   1.000
_cell.length_b   1.000
_cell.length_c   1.000
_cell.angle_alpha   90.00
_cell.angle_beta   90.00
_cell.angle_gamma   90.00
#
_symmetry.space_group_name_H-M   'P 1'
#
loop_
_entity.id
_entity.type
_entity.pdbx_description
1 polymer ?
#
loop_
_entity_poly.entity_id
_entity_poly.type
_entity_poly.pdbx_seq_one_letter_code
_entity_poly.pdbx_strand_id
1 'polypeptide(L)'
;RRREGKTDYFARKRLVIQDKNKYNTPKYRMIVRVTNRDIICQIAYARIEGDMIVCAAYSHELPKYGIKVGLTNYAAAYCTGLLLAR
;
A
#
# COMPACT_ATOMS: atom_id res chain seq x y z
N ARG A 1 -15.91 2.07 7.39
CA ARG A 1 -14.46 2.04 7.71
C ARG A 1 -14.09 2.41 9.15
N ARG A 2 -14.57 3.52 9.74
CA ARG A 2 -14.23 3.87 11.15
C ARG A 2 -14.80 2.86 12.15
N ARG A 3 -16.09 2.51 12.01
CA ARG A 3 -16.77 1.49 12.84
C ARG A 3 -16.16 0.09 12.68
N GLU A 4 -15.68 -0.23 11.48
CA GLU A 4 -14.95 -1.48 11.18
C GLU A 4 -13.49 -1.46 11.69
N GLY A 5 -12.99 -0.37 12.26
CA GLY A 5 -11.62 -0.28 12.77
C GLY A 5 -10.50 -0.26 11.71
N LYS A 6 -10.82 -0.19 10.41
CA LYS A 6 -9.83 -0.35 9.32
C LYS A 6 -9.04 0.93 8.99
N THR A 7 -9.45 2.09 9.49
CA THR A 7 -8.87 3.38 9.06
C THR A 7 -8.93 4.41 10.18
N ASP A 8 -7.76 4.95 10.52
CA ASP A 8 -7.65 6.18 11.28
C ASP A 8 -7.76 7.39 10.33
N TYR A 9 -8.80 8.20 10.55
CA TYR A 9 -9.07 9.38 9.74
C TYR A 9 -8.19 10.57 10.12
N PHE A 10 -7.67 10.62 11.35
CA PHE A 10 -6.80 11.71 11.78
C PHE A 10 -5.46 11.66 11.04
N ALA A 11 -4.80 10.48 11.03
CA ALA A 11 -3.62 10.25 10.23
C ALA A 11 -3.89 10.40 8.72
N ARG A 12 -5.00 9.84 8.22
CA ARG A 12 -5.34 9.91 6.78
C ARG A 12 -5.48 11.36 6.28
N LYS A 13 -6.11 12.25 7.06
CA LYS A 13 -6.28 13.67 6.70
C LYS A 13 -4.93 14.33 6.40
N ARG A 14 -3.93 14.11 7.25
CA ARG A 14 -2.59 14.72 7.12
C ARG A 14 -1.75 14.09 6.02
N LEU A 15 -1.92 12.78 5.81
CA LEU A 15 -1.13 12.02 4.87
C LEU A 15 -1.56 12.26 3.40
N VAL A 16 -2.86 12.38 3.16
CA VAL A 16 -3.44 12.37 1.81
C VAL A 16 -3.62 13.77 1.21
N ILE A 17 -3.89 14.77 2.04
CA ILE A 17 -4.13 16.13 1.55
C ILE A 17 -2.84 16.69 0.93
N GLN A 18 -2.98 17.23 -0.28
CA GLN A 18 -1.95 17.95 -1.01
C GLN A 18 -2.08 19.45 -0.77
N ASP A 19 -0.95 20.16 -0.82
CA ASP A 19 -0.94 21.61 -0.77
C ASP A 19 -1.68 22.20 -1.98
N LYS A 20 -2.55 23.19 -1.74
CA LYS A 20 -3.43 23.76 -2.78
C LYS A 20 -2.67 24.46 -3.90
N ASN A 21 -1.45 24.92 -3.63
CA ASN A 21 -0.57 25.54 -4.63
C ASN A 21 -0.07 24.55 -5.70
N LYS A 22 -0.16 23.24 -5.45
CA LYS A 22 0.22 22.18 -6.42
C LYS A 22 -0.94 21.73 -7.30
N TYR A 23 -2.12 22.35 -7.13
CA TYR A 23 -3.34 22.11 -7.88
C TYR A 23 -3.65 20.62 -8.05
N ASN A 24 -3.46 20.08 -9.26
CA ASN A 24 -3.84 18.72 -9.61
C ASN A 24 -2.72 17.68 -9.43
N THR A 25 -1.57 18.08 -8.84
CA THR A 25 -0.45 17.17 -8.65
C THR A 25 -0.79 16.11 -7.59
N PRO A 26 -0.86 14.83 -7.94
CA PRO A 26 -1.24 13.79 -6.99
C PRO A 26 -0.18 13.62 -5.90
N LYS A 27 -0.65 13.44 -4.66
CA LYS A 27 0.19 13.05 -3.53
C LYS A 27 0.14 11.53 -3.38
N TYR A 28 1.20 10.86 -3.83
CA TYR A 28 1.31 9.40 -3.73
C TYR A 28 1.64 8.98 -2.31
N ARG A 29 1.10 7.82 -1.91
CA ARG A 29 1.42 7.14 -0.67
C ARG A 29 1.63 5.65 -0.90
N MET A 30 2.60 5.10 -0.19
CA MET A 30 2.78 3.65 -0.09
C MET A 30 1.90 3.13 1.05
N ILE A 31 1.04 2.17 0.74
CA ILE A 31 0.17 1.47 1.67
C ILE A 31 0.74 0.08 1.86
N VAL A 32 1.23 -0.22 3.07
CA VAL A 32 1.68 -1.55 3.46
C VAL A 32 0.68 -2.11 4.48
N ARG A 33 0.15 -3.31 4.20
CA ARG A 33 -0.75 -4.04 5.11
C ARG A 33 -0.26 -5.46 5.27
N VAL A 34 0.14 -5.81 6.49
CA VAL A 34 0.47 -7.18 6.86
C VAL A 34 -0.79 -7.86 7.36
N THR A 35 -1.11 -9.00 6.76
CA THR A 35 -2.17 -9.90 7.22
C THR A 35 -1.55 -11.20 7.74
N ASN A 36 -2.35 -12.10 8.29
CA ASN A 36 -1.84 -13.34 8.90
C ASN A 36 -1.09 -14.25 7.91
N ARG A 37 -1.39 -14.17 6.61
CA ARG A 37 -0.83 -15.06 5.58
C ARG A 37 -0.29 -14.34 4.35
N ASP A 38 -0.49 -13.03 4.25
CA ASP A 38 -0.08 -12.25 3.07
C ASP A 38 0.35 -10.83 3.45
N ILE A 39 1.27 -10.28 2.70
CA ILE A 39 1.68 -8.87 2.77
C ILE A 39 1.21 -8.19 1.49
N ILE A 40 0.43 -7.12 1.68
CA ILE A 40 -0.14 -6.33 0.58
C ILE A 40 0.57 -4.98 0.56
N CYS A 41 1.23 -4.68 -0.55
CA CYS A 41 1.90 -3.40 -0.79
C CYS A 41 1.24 -2.72 -1.98
N GLN A 42 0.84 -1.45 -1.84
CA GLN A 42 0.16 -0.70 -2.90
C GLN A 42 0.68 0.74 -2.95
N ILE A 43 0.75 1.32 -4.15
CA ILE A 43 0.92 2.77 -4.31
C ILE A 43 -0.42 3.36 -4.73
N ALA A 44 -0.89 4.35 -3.99
CA ALA A 44 -2.16 5.00 -4.29
C ALA A 44 -2.06 6.52 -4.10
N TYR A 45 -2.96 7.25 -4.77
CA TYR A 45 -3.22 8.66 -4.52
C TYR A 45 -4.73 8.87 -4.42
N ALA A 46 -5.17 9.96 -3.78
CA ALA A 46 -6.59 10.22 -3.60
C ALA A 46 -7.17 11.10 -4.72
N ARG A 47 -8.38 10.75 -5.16
CA ARG A 47 -9.31 11.59 -5.90
C ARG A 47 -10.60 11.76 -5.09
N ILE A 48 -11.49 12.64 -5.55
CA ILE A 48 -12.78 12.92 -4.89
C ILE A 48 -13.65 11.65 -4.86
N GLU A 49 -13.67 10.89 -5.96
CA GLU A 49 -14.43 9.65 -6.08
C GLU A 49 -13.88 8.51 -5.20
N GLY A 50 -12.57 8.51 -4.95
CA GLY A 50 -11.89 7.44 -4.24
C GLY A 50 -10.38 7.45 -4.41
N ASP A 51 -9.71 6.51 -3.76
CA ASP A 51 -8.28 6.30 -3.97
C ASP A 51 -8.04 5.54 -5.28
N MET A 52 -7.16 6.06 -6.13
CA MET A 52 -6.69 5.39 -7.33
C MET A 52 -5.41 4.62 -7.01
N ILE A 53 -5.41 3.32 -7.28
CA ILE A 53 -4.25 2.44 -7.13
C ILE A 53 -3.44 2.49 -8.41
N VAL A 54 -2.15 2.78 -8.30
CA VAL A 54 -1.21 2.86 -9.43
C VAL A 54 -0.60 1.48 -9.68
N CYS A 55 -0.08 0.86 -8.63
CA CYS A 55 0.48 -0.49 -8.66
C CYS A 55 0.21 -1.21 -7.34
N ALA A 56 0.25 -2.52 -7.40
CA ALA A 56 0.09 -3.41 -6.27
C ALA A 56 1.07 -4.58 -6.39
N ALA A 57 1.54 -5.07 -5.26
CA ALA A 57 2.38 -6.25 -5.16
C ALA A 57 1.93 -7.07 -3.94
N TYR A 58 1.99 -8.39 -4.08
CA TYR A 58 1.52 -9.30 -3.04
C TYR A 58 2.57 -10.35 -2.69
N SER A 59 2.60 -10.78 -1.43
CA SER A 59 3.57 -11.80 -1.02
C SER A 59 3.26 -13.17 -1.62
N HIS A 60 2.00 -13.46 -1.94
CA HIS A 60 1.63 -14.69 -2.66
C HIS A 60 2.10 -14.74 -4.12
N GLU A 61 2.68 -13.66 -4.65
CA GLU A 61 3.35 -13.64 -5.96
C GLU A 61 4.82 -14.06 -5.84
N LEU A 62 5.42 -13.98 -4.64
CA LEU A 62 6.82 -14.35 -4.37
C LEU A 62 7.19 -15.81 -4.69
N PRO A 63 6.28 -16.81 -4.58
CA PRO A 63 6.55 -18.17 -5.05
C PRO A 63 6.94 -18.26 -6.53
N LYS A 64 6.48 -17.32 -7.38
CA LYS A 64 6.90 -17.24 -8.79
C LYS A 64 8.37 -16.86 -8.94
N TYR A 65 8.95 -16.20 -7.94
CA TYR A 65 10.33 -15.74 -7.90
C TYR A 65 11.25 -16.63 -7.03
N GLY A 66 10.77 -17.82 -6.64
CA GLY A 66 11.57 -18.82 -5.91
C GLY A 66 11.33 -18.88 -4.40
N ILE A 67 10.58 -17.94 -3.81
CA ILE A 67 10.26 -17.93 -2.37
C ILE A 67 8.96 -18.70 -2.14
N LYS A 68 9.08 -20.02 -1.93
CA LYS A 68 7.91 -20.93 -1.84
C LYS A 68 7.15 -20.85 -0.52
N VAL A 69 7.82 -20.48 0.58
CA VAL A 69 7.27 -20.50 1.95
C VAL A 69 7.73 -19.26 2.73
N GLY A 70 7.05 -18.96 3.84
CA GLY A 70 7.44 -17.84 4.71
C GLY A 70 7.05 -16.47 4.17
N LEU A 71 5.85 -16.35 3.59
CA LEU A 71 5.39 -15.14 2.88
C LEU A 71 5.08 -13.93 3.78
N THR A 72 5.12 -14.11 5.10
CA THR A 72 4.81 -13.05 6.09
C THR A 72 6.01 -12.62 6.93
N ASN A 73 7.21 -13.16 6.66
CA ASN A 73 8.40 -12.79 7.39
C ASN A 73 8.99 -11.44 6.89
N TYR A 74 9.99 -10.93 7.61
CA TYR A 74 10.66 -9.67 7.26
C TYR A 74 11.28 -9.71 5.85
N ALA A 75 11.86 -10.85 5.46
CA ALA A 75 12.44 -11.02 4.12
C ALA A 75 11.37 -10.91 3.02
N ALA A 76 10.22 -11.53 3.20
CA ALA A 76 9.09 -11.43 2.29
C ALA A 76 8.54 -10.00 2.22
N ALA A 77 8.50 -9.27 3.33
CA ALA A 77 8.11 -7.85 3.35
C ALA A 77 9.06 -6.98 2.51
N TYR A 78 10.37 -7.25 2.61
CA TYR A 78 11.38 -6.57 1.79
C TYR A 78 11.23 -6.93 0.30
N CYS A 79 11.05 -8.22 -0.01
CA CYS A 79 10.87 -8.69 -1.38
C CYS A 79 9.58 -8.15 -2.02
N THR A 80 8.46 -8.06 -1.29
CA THR A 80 7.22 -7.46 -1.83
C THR A 80 7.37 -5.96 -2.05
N GLY A 81 8.08 -5.26 -1.16
CA GLY A 81 8.42 -3.84 -1.35
C GLY A 81 9.29 -3.60 -2.58
N LEU A 82 10.32 -4.43 -2.77
CA LEU A 82 11.18 -4.40 -3.95
C LEU A 82 10.41 -4.71 -5.25
N LEU A 83 9.50 -5.69 -5.20
CA LEU A 83 8.65 -6.05 -6.32
C LEU A 83 7.70 -4.91 -6.70
N LEU A 84 7.16 -4.17 -5.74
CA LEU A 84 6.27 -3.03 -6.00
C LEU A 84 6.98 -1.86 -6.69
N ALA A 85 8.27 -1.68 -6.40
CA ALA A 85 9.06 -0.56 -6.92
C ALA A 85 9.67 -0.82 -8.31
N ARG A 86 9.65 -2.08 -8.77
CA ARG A 86 10.21 -2.51 -10.05
C ARG A 86 9.18 -2.47 -11.16
#